data_AF-A0A1E7JCQ2-F1
#
_entry.id   AF-A0A1E7JCQ2-F1
#
_cell.length_a   1.000
_cell.length_b   1.000
_cell.length_c   1.000
_cell.angle_alpha   90.00
_cell.angle_beta   90.00
_cell.angle_gamma   90.00
#
_symmetry.space_group_name_H-M   'P 1'
#
loop_
_entity.id
_entity.type
_entity.pdbx_description
1 polymer ?
#
loop_
_entity_poly.entity_id
_entity_poly.type
_entity_poly.pdbx_seq_one_letter_code
_entity_poly.pdbx_strand_id
1 'polypeptide(L)' 'MKKWLRKEHSLDSQPLPYNVEKGGLFLKDAAVISGLGIIGQNNLLFHPEWGSRIRLCSILIEGDLQPT' A
#
# COMPACT_ATOMS: atom_id res chain seq x y z
N MET A 1 -11.64 1.88 -6.82
CA MET A 1 -11.28 2.25 -5.43
C MET A 1 -11.72 3.66 -5.04
N LYS A 2 -11.10 4.75 -5.53
CA LYS A 2 -11.44 6.14 -5.12
C LYS A 2 -12.95 6.47 -5.14
N LYS A 3 -13.62 6.22 -6.27
CA LYS A 3 -15.07 6.46 -6.41
C LYS A 3 -15.91 5.67 -5.40
N TRP A 4 -15.48 4.45 -5.07
CA TRP A 4 -16.17 3.58 -4.13
C TRP A 4 -15.98 4.06 -2.69
N LEU A 5 -14.74 4.40 -2.28
CA LEU A 5 -14.45 4.98 -0.96
C LEU A 5 -15.25 6.27 -0.73
N ARG A 6 -15.32 7.14 -1.73
CA ARG A 6 -16.08 8.39 -1.64
C ARG A 6 -17.60 8.14 -1.53
N LYS A 7 -18.13 7.17 -2.27
CA LYS A 7 -19.58 6.88 -2.31
C LYS A 7 -20.07 6.16 -1.06
N GLU A 8 -19.36 5.13 -0.62
CA GLU A 8 -19.82 4.23 0.45
C GLU A 8 -19.35 4.65 1.85
N HIS A 9 -18.18 5.29 1.93
CA HIS A 9 -17.57 5.64 3.22
C HIS A 9 -17.41 7.16 3.41
N SER A 10 -17.76 7.98 2.42
CA SER A 10 -17.52 9.42 2.43
C SER A 10 -16.05 9.80 2.66
N LEU A 11 -15.12 8.88 2.34
CA LEU A 11 -13.69 9.08 2.53
C LEU A 11 -13.05 9.58 1.24
N ASP A 12 -12.22 10.61 1.37
CA ASP A 12 -11.36 11.06 0.29
C ASP A 12 -10.12 10.19 0.15
N SER A 13 -9.65 10.07 -1.09
CA SER A 13 -8.52 9.21 -1.40
C SER A 13 -7.81 9.56 -2.70
N GLN A 14 -6.55 9.14 -2.79
CA GLN A 14 -5.69 9.36 -3.95
C GLN A 14 -4.79 8.14 -4.18
N PRO A 15 -4.76 7.58 -5.41
CA PRO A 15 -3.76 6.56 -5.73
C PRO A 15 -2.37 7.19 -5.69
N LEU A 16 -1.43 6.52 -5.01
CA LEU A 16 -0.05 7.02 -4.93
C LEU A 16 0.80 6.38 -6.03
N PRO A 17 1.59 7.17 -6.77
CA PRO A 17 2.54 6.63 -7.73
C PRO A 17 3.69 5.90 -7.01
N TYR A 18 4.40 5.05 -7.75
CA TYR A 18 5.62 4.40 -7.22
C TYR A 18 6.78 5.39 -7.06
N ASN A 19 6.86 6.39 -7.95
CA ASN A 19 7.94 7.37 -7.95
C ASN A 19 7.75 8.36 -6.79
N VAL A 20 8.63 8.28 -5.79
CA VAL A 20 8.64 9.20 -4.63
C VAL A 20 8.73 10.66 -5.06
N GLU A 21 9.51 10.97 -6.10
CA GLU A 21 9.63 12.32 -6.69
C GLU A 21 8.29 12.90 -7.18
N LYS A 22 7.29 12.05 -7.47
CA LYS A 22 5.96 12.45 -7.91
C LYS A 22 4.94 12.46 -6.76
N GLY A 23 5.39 12.56 -5.51
CA GLY A 23 4.55 12.45 -4.32
C GLY A 23 4.11 11.01 -4.01
N GLY A 24 4.86 10.03 -4.51
CA GLY A 24 4.66 8.61 -4.24
C GLY A 24 5.28 8.15 -2.93
N LEU A 25 5.24 6.84 -2.69
CA LEU A 25 5.95 6.22 -1.55
C LEU A 25 6.68 4.94 -1.98
N PHE A 26 7.70 4.55 -1.22
CA PHE A 26 8.36 3.27 -1.39
C PHE A 26 7.43 2.13 -0.98
N LEU A 27 6.76 1.51 -1.97
CA LEU A 27 5.74 0.48 -1.74
C LEU A 27 6.25 -0.71 -0.91
N LYS A 28 7.53 -1.07 -1.07
CA LYS A 28 8.15 -2.18 -0.33
C LYS A 28 8.21 -1.88 1.16
N ASP A 29 8.67 -0.69 1.52
CA ASP A 29 8.81 -0.26 2.91
C ASP A 29 7.44 -0.11 3.56
N ALA A 30 6.50 0.54 2.86
CA ALA A 30 5.12 0.67 3.33
C ALA A 30 4.45 -0.70 3.54
N ALA A 31 4.72 -1.68 2.67
CA ALA A 31 4.17 -3.02 2.84
C ALA A 31 4.76 -3.75 4.06
N VAL A 32 6.03 -3.54 4.39
CA VAL A 32 6.62 -4.08 5.64
C VAL A 32 6.00 -3.39 6.85
N ILE A 33 5.90 -2.05 6.83
CA ILE A 33 5.33 -1.27 7.93
C ILE A 33 3.86 -1.64 8.16
N SER A 34 3.09 -1.94 7.11
CA SER A 34 1.69 -2.34 7.23
C SER A 34 1.49 -3.83 7.58
N GLY A 35 2.57 -4.56 7.87
CA GLY A 35 2.50 -5.96 8.27
C GLY A 35 2.20 -6.95 7.13
N LEU A 36 2.32 -6.56 5.86
CA LEU A 36 2.04 -7.46 4.72
C LEU A 36 3.12 -8.55 4.54
N GLY A 37 4.31 -8.37 5.09
CA GLY A 37 5.37 -9.36 4.98
C GLY A 37 6.76 -8.78 5.21
N ILE A 38 7.77 -9.50 4.71
CA ILE A 38 9.18 -9.16 4.88
C ILE A 38 9.88 -9.00 3.53
N ILE A 39 10.97 -8.23 3.48
CA ILE A 39 11.82 -8.15 2.29
C ILE A 39 12.85 -9.29 2.32
N GLY A 40 12.80 -10.15 1.29
CA GLY A 40 13.76 -11.22 1.12
C GLY A 40 15.10 -10.75 0.53
N GLN A 41 16.10 -11.63 0.55
CA GLN A 41 17.43 -11.35 -0.03
C GLN A 41 17.39 -11.06 -1.54
N ASN A 42 16.37 -11.55 -2.24
CA ASN A 42 16.10 -11.25 -3.65
C ASN A 42 15.45 -9.87 -3.88
N ASN A 43 15.34 -9.04 -2.84
CA ASN A 43 14.71 -7.72 -2.87
C ASN A 43 13.22 -7.78 -3.28
N LEU A 44 12.54 -8.91 -3.05
CA LEU A 44 11.10 -9.02 -3.23
C LEU A 44 10.41 -9.06 -1.85
N LEU A 45 9.20 -8.50 -1.79
CA LEU A 45 8.34 -8.70 -0.63
C LEU A 45 7.87 -10.16 -0.62
N PHE A 46 7.95 -10.82 0.53
CA PHE A 46 7.48 -12.17 0.76
C PHE A 46 6.29 -12.14 1.72
N HIS A 47 5.10 -12.43 1.21
CA HIS A 47 3.89 -12.61 2.02
C HIS A 47 3.84 -14.03 2.58
N PRO A 48 3.45 -14.26 3.84
CA PRO A 48 3.44 -15.58 4.46
C PRO A 48 2.58 -16.61 3.69
N GLU A 49 1.49 -16.16 3.07
CA GLU A 49 0.57 -17.04 2.31
C GLU A 49 0.91 -17.14 0.81
N TRP A 50 1.35 -16.04 0.17
CA TRP A 50 1.43 -15.94 -1.29
C TRP A 50 2.86 -15.86 -1.83
N GLY A 51 3.85 -15.86 -0.93
CA GLY A 51 5.26 -15.68 -1.28
C GLY A 51 5.51 -14.34 -1.98
N SER A 52 6.37 -14.35 -3.00
CA SER A 52 6.81 -13.13 -3.70
C SER A 52 6.07 -12.81 -5.00
N ARG A 53 5.03 -13.60 -5.37
CA ARG A 53 4.27 -13.40 -6.61
C ARG A 53 3.13 -12.40 -6.44
N ILE A 54 3.43 -11.26 -5.83
CA ILE A 54 2.46 -10.22 -5.51
C ILE A 54 2.87 -8.89 -6.12
N ARG A 55 1.88 -8.14 -6.61
CA ARG A 55 2.07 -6.77 -7.10
C ARG A 55 1.55 -5.79 -6.06
N LEU A 56 2.40 -4.86 -5.67
CA LEU A 56 2.05 -3.82 -4.71
C LEU A 56 1.35 -2.65 -5.40
N CYS A 57 0.36 -2.09 -4.70
CA CYS A 57 -0.26 -0.81 -4.98
C CYS A 57 -0.56 -0.11 -3.66
N SER A 58 -0.71 1.20 -3.68
CA SER A 58 -1.10 1.97 -2.50
C SER A 58 -2.13 3.04 -2.86
N ILE A 59 -2.93 3.38 -1.86
CA ILE A 59 -3.90 4.46 -1.90
C ILE A 59 -3.74 5.25 -0.61
N LEU A 60 -3.61 6.57 -0.74
CA LEU A 60 -3.74 7.48 0.38
C LEU A 60 -5.23 7.64 0.66
N ILE A 61 -5.63 7.47 1.92
CA ILE A 61 -6.99 7.67 2.40
C ILE A 61 -6.93 8.74 3.48
N GLU A 62 -7.80 9.73 3.38
CA GLU A 62 -7.92 10.79 4.38
C GLU A 62 -8.84 10.34 5.52
N GLY A 63 -8.35 10.38 6.75
CA GLY A 63 -9.10 10.03 7.96
C GLY A 63 -8.27 9.27 9.00
N ASP A 64 -8.86 9.03 10.16
CA ASP A 64 -8.25 8.24 11.23
C ASP A 64 -8.51 6.75 10.98
N LEU A 65 -7.45 6.04 10.59
CA LEU A 65 -7.45 4.59 10.39
C LEU A 65 -6.60 3.94 11.49
N GLN A 66 -7.05 2.81 12.01
CA GLN A 66 -6.24 2.01 12.92
C GLN A 66 -5.07 1.38 12.15
N PRO A 67 -3.81 1.59 12.59
CA PRO A 67 -2.66 0.91 12.01
C PRO A 67 -2.73 -0.60 12.20
N THR A 68 -2.08 -1.36 11.30
CA THR A 68 -1.90 -2.81 11.42
C THR A 68 -0.60 -3.18 12.13
#